data_AF-A0A7C4D5Z9-F1
#
_entry.id   AF-A0A7C4D5Z9-F1
#
_cell.length_a   1.000
_cell.length_b   1.000
_cell.length_c   1.000
_cell.angle_alpha   90.00
_cell.angle_beta   90.00
_cell.angle_gamma   90.00
#
_symmetry.space_group_name_H-M   'P 1'
#
loop_
_entity.id
_entity.type
_entity.pdbx_description
1 polymer ?
#
loop_
_entity_poly.entity_id
_entity_poly.type
_entity_poly.pdbx_seq_one_letter_code
_entity_poly.pdbx_strand_id
1 'polypeptide(L)'
;MKAVDLIVYNPKNGKAVGVQVKTMRQKHKKDPSKDFYAVMNVIPAEMDKVKDKFSNPFVFVYIPIGEKPNPRCFIVPKEEVFKLCKEQWERYVRESKHRKPINEIAKRRQPLSITVGQLEPYEDKWDQLGLE
;
A
#
# COMPACT_ATOMS: atom_id res chain seq x y z
N MET A 1 8.48 6.79 17.76
CA MET A 1 8.71 7.66 16.58
C MET A 1 8.04 6.99 15.37
N LYS A 2 7.04 7.62 14.73
CA LYS A 2 6.42 7.04 13.53
C LYS A 2 7.44 7.17 12.39
N ALA A 3 8.01 6.06 11.94
CA ALA A 3 9.08 6.06 10.95
C ALA A 3 8.56 6.61 9.62
N VAL A 4 9.18 7.69 9.16
CA VAL A 4 9.07 8.20 7.78
C VAL A 4 10.27 7.68 7.01
N ASP A 5 10.07 7.29 5.75
CA ASP A 5 11.17 6.84 4.90
C ASP A 5 11.82 8.05 4.20
N LEU A 6 11.02 9.06 3.84
CA LEU A 6 11.46 10.31 3.22
C LEU A 6 10.72 11.51 3.83
N ILE A 7 11.37 12.68 3.76
CA ILE A 7 10.73 13.99 3.96
C ILE A 7 10.83 14.74 2.63
N VAL A 8 9.68 15.12 2.09
CA VAL A 8 9.59 15.87 0.83
C VAL A 8 9.26 17.32 1.18
N TYR A 9 10.06 18.25 0.67
CA TYR A 9 9.94 19.69 0.95
C TYR A 9 9.70 20.46 -0.35
N ASN A 10 8.70 21.34 -0.36
CA ASN A 10 8.50 22.29 -1.44
C ASN A 10 9.07 23.66 -1.05
N PRO A 11 10.19 24.10 -1.66
CA PRO A 11 10.81 25.37 -1.32
C PRO A 11 10.00 26.60 -1.73
N LYS A 12 9.02 26.44 -2.64
CA LYS A 12 8.21 27.57 -3.11
C LYS A 12 7.20 28.06 -2.07
N ASN A 13 6.70 27.15 -1.23
CA ASN A 13 5.67 27.46 -0.22
C ASN A 13 6.06 27.05 1.21
N GLY A 14 7.25 26.49 1.40
CA GLY A 14 7.78 26.09 2.70
C GLY A 14 7.12 24.85 3.32
N LYS A 15 6.24 24.14 2.59
CA LYS A 15 5.56 22.95 3.10
C LYS A 15 6.48 21.74 3.06
N ALA A 16 6.37 20.90 4.09
CA ALA A 16 7.06 19.60 4.18
C ALA A 16 6.07 18.49 4.54
N VAL A 17 6.29 17.31 3.98
CA VAL A 17 5.50 16.11 4.29
C VAL A 17 6.41 14.89 4.47
N GLY A 18 6.15 14.10 5.50
CA GLY A 18 6.76 12.79 5.67
C GLY A 18 6.07 11.76 4.80
N VAL A 19 6.83 10.88 4.16
CA VAL A 19 6.31 9.87 3.22
C VAL A 19 6.84 8.49 3.60
N GLN A 20 6.00 7.47 3.47
CA GLN A 20 6.42 6.06 3.52
C GLN A 20 6.56 5.50 2.10
N VAL A 21 7.61 4.73 1.85
CA VAL A 21 7.93 4.22 0.51
C VAL A 21 7.88 2.70 0.50
N LYS A 22 7.20 2.14 -0.49
CA LYS A 22 7.14 0.70 -0.72
C LYS A 22 7.55 0.39 -2.15
N THR A 23 8.64 -0.34 -2.31
CA THR A 23 9.18 -0.67 -3.64
C THR A 23 8.98 -2.15 -3.95
N MET A 24 8.60 -2.46 -5.20
CA MET A 24 8.49 -3.83 -5.69
C MET A 24 8.94 -3.89 -7.14
N ARG A 25 9.66 -4.96 -7.49
CA ARG A 25 9.84 -5.39 -8.88
C ARG A 25 8.71 -6.35 -9.25
N GLN A 26 8.22 -6.23 -10.48
CA GLN A 26 7.17 -7.09 -11.02
C GLN A 26 7.53 -8.57 -10.82
N LYS A 27 6.58 -9.33 -10.25
CA LYS A 27 6.72 -10.78 -10.03
C LYS A 27 5.82 -11.56 -10.98
N HIS A 28 4.59 -11.10 -11.21
CA HIS A 28 3.66 -11.74 -12.14
C HIS A 28 3.90 -11.27 -13.58
N LYS A 29 4.51 -12.14 -14.40
CA LYS A 29 4.82 -11.85 -15.82
C LYS A 29 3.57 -11.58 -16.67
N LYS A 30 2.52 -12.39 -16.49
CA LYS A 30 1.32 -12.35 -17.34
C LYS A 30 0.28 -11.32 -16.89
N ASP A 31 0.23 -11.05 -15.59
CA ASP A 31 -0.79 -10.19 -14.99
C ASP A 31 -0.18 -9.36 -13.85
N PRO A 32 0.47 -8.23 -14.18
CA PRO A 32 1.08 -7.31 -13.22
C PRO A 32 0.12 -6.83 -12.14
N SER A 33 -1.18 -6.70 -12.45
CA SER A 33 -2.18 -6.14 -11.54
C SER A 33 -2.35 -6.96 -10.26
N LYS A 34 -1.97 -8.25 -10.31
CA LYS A 34 -2.01 -9.21 -9.18
C LYS A 34 -0.78 -9.15 -8.28
N ASP A 35 0.28 -8.46 -8.68
CA ASP A 35 1.38 -8.20 -7.77
C ASP A 35 0.87 -7.42 -6.56
N PHE A 36 1.40 -7.72 -5.38
CA PHE A 36 0.93 -7.12 -4.14
C PHE A 36 2.08 -6.64 -3.26
N TYR A 37 1.86 -5.50 -2.62
CA TYR A 37 2.72 -4.96 -1.60
C TYR A 37 2.27 -5.47 -0.24
N ALA A 38 3.22 -5.93 0.59
CA ALA A 38 2.97 -6.11 2.02
C ALA A 38 3.16 -4.75 2.72
N VAL A 39 2.10 -4.22 3.31
CA VAL A 39 2.10 -2.89 3.92
C VAL A 39 2.48 -3.00 5.39
N MET A 40 1.76 -3.83 6.15
CA MET A 40 1.98 -4.06 7.58
C MET A 40 1.51 -5.45 7.99
N ASN A 41 2.25 -6.12 8.88
CA ASN A 41 1.80 -7.36 9.50
C ASN A 41 0.89 -7.06 10.70
N VAL A 42 -0.32 -7.61 10.69
CA VAL A 42 -1.34 -7.42 11.73
C VAL A 42 -2.05 -8.73 12.04
N ILE A 43 -2.79 -8.77 13.15
CA ILE A 43 -3.85 -9.77 13.34
C ILE A 43 -5.12 -9.16 12.73
N PRO A 44 -5.74 -9.75 11.68
CA PRO A 44 -6.89 -9.13 11.02
C PRO A 44 -8.06 -8.80 11.95
N ALA A 45 -8.33 -9.62 12.96
CA ALA A 45 -9.33 -9.34 13.99
C ALA A 45 -9.04 -8.06 14.83
N GLU A 46 -7.82 -7.52 14.74
CA GLU A 46 -7.38 -6.32 15.44
C GLU A 46 -7.00 -5.18 14.48
N MET A 47 -7.34 -5.29 13.18
CA MET A 47 -6.85 -4.34 12.17
C MET A 47 -7.25 -2.89 12.44
N ASP A 48 -8.46 -2.66 12.96
CA ASP A 48 -8.92 -1.29 13.25
C ASP A 48 -8.09 -0.64 14.37
N LYS A 49 -7.47 -1.43 15.25
CA LYS A 49 -6.55 -0.93 16.30
C LYS A 49 -5.23 -0.39 15.73
N VAL A 50 -4.89 -0.70 14.47
CA VAL A 50 -3.65 -0.23 13.84
C VAL A 50 -3.87 0.91 12.86
N LYS A 51 -5.11 1.39 12.67
CA LYS A 51 -5.44 2.48 11.74
C LYS A 51 -4.56 3.72 11.98
N ASP A 52 -4.34 4.11 13.23
CA ASP A 52 -3.54 5.29 13.58
C ASP A 52 -2.03 5.13 13.30
N LYS A 53 -1.58 3.92 12.96
CA LYS A 53 -0.20 3.68 12.52
C LYS A 53 0.02 4.14 11.07
N PHE A 54 -1.03 4.32 10.29
CA PHE A 54 -1.00 4.92 8.96
C PHE A 54 -1.02 6.44 9.09
N SER A 55 0.12 7.03 9.46
CA SER A 55 0.21 8.47 9.76
C SER A 55 0.64 9.35 8.61
N ASN A 56 1.20 8.76 7.57
CA ASN A 56 1.83 9.46 6.46
C ASN A 56 1.28 8.90 5.12
N PRO A 57 1.23 9.73 4.06
CA PRO A 57 0.99 9.21 2.72
C PRO A 57 2.05 8.19 2.32
N PHE A 58 1.66 7.31 1.40
CA PHE A 58 2.52 6.27 0.86
C PHE A 58 2.86 6.57 -0.60
N VAL A 59 4.09 6.28 -0.98
CA VAL A 59 4.52 6.18 -2.39
C VAL A 59 4.86 4.72 -2.66
N PHE A 60 4.05 4.09 -3.50
CA PHE A 60 4.32 2.75 -4.00
C PHE A 60 5.07 2.86 -5.32
N VAL A 61 6.29 2.33 -5.36
CA VAL A 61 7.15 2.31 -6.55
C VAL A 61 7.11 0.90 -7.14
N TYR A 62 6.64 0.79 -8.38
CA TYR A 62 6.53 -0.47 -9.10
C TYR A 62 7.47 -0.49 -10.29
N ILE A 63 8.39 -1.45 -10.31
CA ILE A 63 9.41 -1.57 -11.35
C ILE A 63 9.00 -2.73 -12.27
N PRO A 64 8.53 -2.48 -13.50
CA PRO A 64 8.14 -3.53 -14.43
C PRO A 64 9.34 -4.39 -14.87
N ILE A 65 9.08 -5.55 -15.47
CA ILE A 65 10.12 -6.35 -16.13
C ILE A 65 10.49 -5.71 -17.47
N GLY A 66 11.78 -5.59 -17.76
CA GLY A 66 12.32 -5.08 -19.03
C GLY A 66 13.81 -4.76 -18.92
N GLU A 67 14.47 -4.52 -20.05
CA GLU A 67 15.91 -4.18 -20.10
C GLU A 67 16.19 -2.79 -19.51
N LYS A 68 15.24 -1.84 -19.70
CA LYS A 68 15.26 -0.50 -19.12
C LYS A 68 13.87 -0.17 -18.57
N PRO A 69 13.50 -0.73 -17.41
CA PRO A 69 12.15 -0.60 -16.92
C PRO A 69 11.88 0.83 -16.48
N ASN A 70 10.74 1.39 -16.91
CA ASN A 70 10.26 2.68 -16.42
C ASN A 70 9.47 2.45 -15.12
N PRO A 71 9.94 2.92 -13.94
CA PRO A 71 9.20 2.76 -12.69
C PRO A 71 7.89 3.53 -12.73
N ARG A 72 6.83 2.92 -12.20
CA ARG A 72 5.51 3.54 -11.97
C ARG A 72 5.41 3.95 -10.51
N CYS A 73 4.91 5.15 -10.25
CA CYS A 73 4.76 5.70 -8.90
C CYS A 73 3.28 5.89 -8.59
N PHE A 74 2.80 5.32 -7.48
CA PHE A 74 1.43 5.49 -7.00
C PHE A 74 1.45 6.21 -5.67
N ILE A 75 0.83 7.39 -5.62
CA ILE A 75 0.82 8.28 -4.45
C ILE A 75 -0.52 8.09 -3.77
N VAL A 76 -0.53 7.57 -2.55
CA VAL A 76 -1.77 7.21 -1.85
C VAL A 76 -1.86 7.94 -0.51
N PRO A 77 -2.94 8.69 -0.24
CA PRO A 77 -3.16 9.34 1.05
C PRO A 77 -3.29 8.31 2.16
N LYS A 78 -2.89 8.69 3.38
CA LYS A 78 -2.87 7.77 4.54
C LYS A 78 -4.24 7.15 4.83
N GLU A 79 -5.32 7.90 4.61
CA GLU A 79 -6.70 7.46 4.81
C GLU A 79 -7.09 6.34 3.84
N GLU A 80 -6.64 6.43 2.58
CA GLU A 80 -6.96 5.45 1.54
C GLU A 80 -6.11 4.18 1.68
N VAL A 81 -4.85 4.27 2.14
CA VAL A 81 -4.00 3.07 2.30
C VAL A 81 -4.63 2.04 3.24
N PHE A 82 -5.14 2.47 4.40
CA PHE A 82 -5.81 1.57 5.34
C PHE A 82 -7.08 0.96 4.74
N LYS A 83 -7.88 1.77 4.04
CA LYS A 83 -9.10 1.32 3.37
C LYS A 83 -8.81 0.26 2.31
N LEU A 84 -7.84 0.51 1.42
CA LEU A 84 -7.41 -0.46 0.40
C LEU A 84 -6.93 -1.78 1.00
N CYS A 85 -6.18 -1.72 2.11
CA CYS A 85 -5.74 -2.90 2.85
C CYS A 85 -6.92 -3.72 3.40
N LYS A 86 -7.92 -3.03 3.96
CA LYS A 86 -9.12 -3.66 4.53
C LYS A 86 -9.97 -4.30 3.43
N GLU A 87 -10.22 -3.60 2.34
CA GLU A 87 -10.92 -4.12 1.16
C GLU A 87 -10.22 -5.36 0.60
N GLN A 88 -8.88 -5.34 0.54
CA GLN A 88 -8.10 -6.48 0.06
C GLN A 88 -8.23 -7.71 0.97
N TRP A 89 -8.23 -7.50 2.29
CA TRP A 89 -8.47 -8.57 3.26
C TRP A 89 -9.88 -9.15 3.12
N GLU A 90 -10.89 -8.31 3.04
CA GLU A 90 -12.30 -8.73 2.88
C GLU A 90 -12.49 -9.51 1.57
N ARG A 91 -11.85 -9.05 0.49
CA ARG A 91 -11.80 -9.77 -0.79
C ARG A 91 -11.17 -11.16 -0.63
N TYR A 92 -10.00 -11.24 0.01
CA TYR A 92 -9.32 -12.51 0.26
C TYR A 92 -10.19 -13.49 1.06
N VAL A 93 -10.87 -12.99 2.10
CA VAL A 93 -11.78 -13.78 2.93
C VAL A 93 -12.96 -14.33 2.12
N ARG A 94 -13.57 -13.50 1.27
CA ARG A 94 -14.76 -13.87 0.47
C ARG A 94 -14.44 -14.80 -0.70
N GLU A 95 -13.35 -14.55 -1.42
CA GLU A 95 -13.12 -15.17 -2.74
C GLU A 95 -12.18 -16.38 -2.69
N SER A 96 -11.38 -16.53 -1.63
CA SER A 96 -10.41 -17.61 -1.55
C SER A 96 -11.03 -18.90 -1.00
N LYS A 97 -10.63 -20.05 -1.56
CA LYS A 97 -10.94 -21.36 -1.00
C LYS A 97 -10.05 -21.61 0.22
N HIS A 98 -10.60 -21.40 1.41
CA HIS A 98 -9.87 -21.58 2.67
C HIS A 98 -9.95 -23.03 3.16
N ARG A 99 -8.81 -23.60 3.58
CA ARG A 99 -8.78 -24.91 4.26
C ARG A 99 -9.27 -24.83 5.72
N LYS A 100 -9.25 -23.63 6.32
CA LYS A 100 -9.59 -23.38 7.72
C LYS A 100 -10.72 -22.36 7.81
N PRO A 101 -11.51 -22.38 8.90
CA PRO A 101 -12.51 -21.34 9.14
C PRO A 101 -11.89 -19.94 9.15
N ILE A 102 -12.59 -18.96 8.57
CA ILE A 102 -12.15 -17.56 8.50
C ILE A 102 -11.81 -17.01 9.90
N ASN A 103 -12.60 -17.38 10.91
CA ASN A 103 -12.39 -16.98 12.30
C ASN A 103 -11.03 -17.45 12.87
N GLU A 104 -10.48 -18.56 12.38
CA GLU A 104 -9.13 -18.99 12.77
C GLU A 104 -8.04 -18.25 12.00
N ILE A 105 -8.29 -17.94 10.73
CA ILE A 105 -7.36 -17.22 9.87
C ILE A 105 -7.19 -15.77 10.38
N ALA A 106 -8.30 -15.12 10.74
CA ALA A 106 -8.34 -13.75 11.25
C ALA A 106 -7.61 -13.54 12.58
N LYS A 107 -7.33 -14.62 13.32
CA LYS A 107 -6.59 -14.60 14.60
C LYS A 107 -5.08 -14.75 14.43
N ARG A 108 -4.60 -15.04 13.22
CA ARG A 108 -3.17 -15.23 12.92
C ARG A 108 -2.59 -13.95 12.34
N ARG A 109 -1.30 -13.70 12.59
CA ARG A 109 -0.60 -12.58 11.96
C ARG A 109 -0.56 -12.78 10.45
N GLN A 110 -1.06 -11.80 9.71
CA GLN A 110 -1.09 -11.77 8.25
C GLN A 110 -0.66 -10.38 7.75
N PRO A 111 -0.04 -10.30 6.57
CA PRO A 111 0.22 -9.00 5.95
C PRO A 111 -1.09 -8.40 5.46
N LEU A 112 -1.39 -7.17 5.91
CA LEU A 112 -2.24 -6.27 5.14
C LEU A 112 -1.52 -5.94 3.84
N SER A 113 -2.23 -6.07 2.74
CA SER A 113 -1.67 -5.92 1.40
C SER A 113 -2.55 -5.08 0.50
N ILE A 114 -1.94 -4.55 -0.56
CA ILE A 114 -2.61 -3.82 -1.62
C ILE A 114 -2.05 -4.35 -2.94
N THR A 115 -2.93 -4.66 -3.90
CA THR A 115 -2.50 -5.12 -5.23
C THR A 115 -2.18 -3.94 -6.15
N VAL A 116 -1.30 -4.14 -7.14
CA VAL A 116 -0.97 -3.10 -8.13
C VAL A 116 -2.22 -2.58 -8.83
N GLY A 117 -3.18 -3.45 -9.18
CA GLY A 117 -4.45 -3.03 -9.78
C GLY A 117 -5.28 -2.08 -8.90
N GLN A 118 -5.19 -2.19 -7.57
CA GLN A 118 -5.87 -1.25 -6.66
C GLN A 118 -5.18 0.12 -6.60
N LEU A 119 -3.90 0.18 -6.98
CA LEU A 119 -3.08 1.39 -6.97
C LEU A 119 -3.19 2.19 -8.27
N GLU A 120 -3.67 1.61 -9.36
CA GLU A 120 -3.76 2.28 -10.68
C GLU A 120 -4.45 3.65 -10.65
N PRO A 121 -5.56 3.87 -9.90
CA PRO A 121 -6.18 5.20 -9.81
C PRO A 121 -5.28 6.30 -9.21
N TYR A 122 -4.19 5.91 -8.56
CA TYR A 122 -3.25 6.76 -7.82
C TYR A 122 -1.94 7.01 -8.58
N GLU A 123 -1.83 6.57 -9.83
CA GLU A 123 -0.62 6.73 -10.63
C GLU A 123 -0.31 8.22 -10.88
N ASP A 124 0.93 8.61 -10.56
CA ASP A 124 1.47 9.98 -10.70
C ASP A 124 0.64 11.11 -10.05
N LYS A 125 -0.18 10.78 -9.05
CA LYS A 125 -0.98 11.72 -8.24
C LYS A 125 -0.16 12.49 -7.19
N TRP A 126 0.94 13.12 -7.61
CA TRP A 126 1.86 13.86 -6.73
C TRP A 126 1.19 15.02 -5.98
N ASP A 127 0.13 15.59 -6.54
CA ASP A 127 -0.73 16.60 -5.92
C ASP A 127 -1.33 16.12 -4.58
N GLN A 128 -1.56 14.82 -4.41
CA GLN A 128 -2.08 14.22 -3.18
C GLN A 128 -1.12 14.31 -1.99
N LEU A 129 0.13 14.70 -2.20
CA LEU A 129 1.05 15.04 -1.11
C LEU A 129 0.69 16.38 -0.42
N GLY A 130 -0.20 17.19 -1.01
CA GLY A 130 -0.63 18.47 -0.45
C GLY A 130 0.48 19.52 -0.40
N LEU A 131 1.48 19.37 -1.28
CA LEU A 131 2.66 20.21 -1.35
C LEU A 131 2.50 21.43 -2.27
N GLU A 132 1.35 21.63 -2.91
CA GLU A 132 1.06 22.81 -3.73
C GLU A 132 0.80 24.07 -2.90
#